data_AF-A0A7Y8Y724-F1
#
_entry.id   AF-A0A7Y8Y724-F1
#
_cell.length_a   1.000
_cell.length_b   1.000
_cell.length_c   1.000
_cell.angle_alpha   90.00
_cell.angle_beta   90.00
_cell.angle_gamma   90.00
#
_symmetry.space_group_name_H-M   'P 1'
#
loop_
_entity.id
_entity.type
_entity.pdbx_description
1 polymer ?
#
loop_
_entity_poly.entity_id
_entity_poly.type
_entity_poly.pdbx_seq_one_letter_code
_entity_poly.pdbx_strand_id
1 'polypeptide(L)'
;METEDLRYEEHEDFNIDFDDTQNAITILGSSFRPSEVLFYLQRETYRIALTDFRNQQIETLKETIYYEYPLPIAFYFHQSENAYDYNNHRLQLLRSTWEAIIFTLYAVVVGEARSKAFPLRNIAQVNALGNPDLSFNDYFSDRLAQKLLIVERILTYNQTNNCGLLCANVVTIPTIQKIRSLNQERNEFMHIAAISEEQAATSYGALFPEVLDVLKDLRELEFVDIMRFIQVTDAVTNLRCEIFNGHGLARNIKNITLSSAQLGLLGDQLNAQNILIKYQGELFSITPFLHFRPEANGNVTNLCYFKRKATNARYEYEIVSRSESVEFDRQVFQDRTNELRALIV
;
A
#
# COMPACT_ATOMS: atom_id res chain seq x y z
N MET A 1 -28.63 -14.61 23.73
CA MET A 1 -28.09 -14.30 22.40
C MET A 1 -28.91 -13.13 21.92
N GLU A 2 -28.40 -11.91 22.11
CA GLU A 2 -29.10 -10.72 21.65
C GLU A 2 -29.18 -10.80 20.12
N THR A 3 -30.40 -10.84 19.60
CA THR A 3 -30.65 -10.61 18.17
C THR A 3 -30.20 -9.19 17.89
N GLU A 4 -29.01 -9.04 17.28
CA GLU A 4 -28.64 -7.83 16.56
C GLU A 4 -29.84 -7.41 15.72
N ASP A 5 -30.33 -6.19 15.90
CA ASP A 5 -31.48 -5.69 15.17
C ASP A 5 -31.03 -5.32 13.75
N LEU A 6 -30.82 -6.36 12.92
CA LEU A 6 -30.44 -6.26 11.52
C LEU A 6 -31.43 -5.36 10.79
N ARG A 7 -30.95 -4.28 10.18
CA ARG A 7 -31.73 -3.39 9.31
C ARG A 7 -31.41 -3.71 7.86
N TYR A 8 -32.45 -3.83 7.04
CA TYR A 8 -32.31 -4.23 5.66
C TYR A 8 -31.49 -3.21 4.85
N GLU A 9 -31.70 -1.91 5.13
CA GLU A 9 -31.05 -0.81 4.41
C GLU A 9 -29.55 -0.69 4.68
N GLU A 10 -29.05 -1.31 5.76
CA GLU A 10 -27.62 -1.27 6.13
C GLU A 10 -26.77 -2.28 5.35
N HIS A 11 -27.39 -3.09 4.49
CA HIS A 11 -26.74 -4.20 3.76
C HIS A 11 -27.06 -4.15 2.26
N GLU A 12 -27.13 -2.95 1.69
CA GLU A 12 -27.49 -2.72 0.29
C GLU A 12 -26.60 -3.48 -0.70
N ASP A 13 -25.31 -3.62 -0.40
CA ASP A 13 -24.35 -4.36 -1.23
C ASP A 13 -24.69 -5.85 -1.35
N PHE A 14 -24.98 -6.50 -0.22
CA PHE A 14 -25.47 -7.87 -0.18
C PHE A 14 -26.82 -7.99 -0.90
N ASN A 15 -27.73 -7.07 -0.66
CA ASN A 15 -29.07 -7.13 -1.24
C ASN A 15 -29.03 -7.05 -2.77
N ILE A 16 -28.20 -6.15 -3.32
CA ILE A 16 -28.01 -6.01 -4.76
C ILE A 16 -27.36 -7.29 -5.33
N ASP A 17 -26.27 -7.79 -4.74
CA ASP A 17 -25.62 -9.01 -5.22
C ASP A 17 -26.56 -10.23 -5.20
N PHE A 18 -27.33 -10.37 -4.12
CA PHE A 18 -28.29 -11.46 -3.98
C PHE A 18 -29.44 -11.33 -4.99
N ASP A 19 -29.95 -10.12 -5.24
CA ASP A 19 -31.02 -9.87 -6.21
C ASP A 19 -30.55 -10.01 -7.67
N ASP A 20 -29.29 -9.69 -7.96
CA ASP A 20 -28.70 -9.83 -9.31
C ASP A 20 -28.36 -11.29 -9.64
N THR A 21 -28.02 -12.08 -8.63
CA THR A 21 -27.67 -13.51 -8.80
C THR A 21 -28.89 -14.43 -8.76
N GLN A 22 -30.00 -14.00 -8.14
CA GLN A 22 -31.22 -14.77 -8.03
C GLN A 22 -32.32 -14.24 -8.96
N ASN A 23 -33.15 -15.14 -9.50
CA ASN A 23 -34.31 -14.70 -10.27
C ASN A 23 -35.35 -14.01 -9.36
N ALA A 24 -35.95 -12.94 -9.85
CA ALA A 24 -37.02 -12.25 -9.15
C ALA A 24 -38.20 -13.20 -8.81
N ILE A 25 -38.77 -13.04 -7.62
CA ILE A 25 -39.87 -13.88 -7.15
C ILE A 25 -41.18 -13.28 -7.66
N THR A 26 -41.92 -14.03 -8.48
CA THR A 26 -43.22 -13.58 -9.01
C THR A 26 -44.37 -14.26 -8.28
N ILE A 27 -45.28 -13.48 -7.69
CA ILE A 27 -46.50 -13.97 -7.04
C ILE A 27 -47.70 -13.19 -7.59
N LEU A 28 -48.66 -13.90 -8.18
CA LEU A 28 -49.90 -13.31 -8.74
C LEU A 28 -49.66 -12.12 -9.71
N GLY A 29 -48.55 -12.14 -10.46
CA GLY A 29 -48.19 -11.09 -11.42
C GLY A 29 -47.39 -9.92 -10.83
N SER A 30 -47.15 -9.90 -9.52
CA SER A 30 -46.25 -8.95 -8.85
C SER A 30 -44.86 -9.55 -8.70
N SER A 31 -43.82 -8.76 -8.95
CA SER A 31 -42.41 -9.14 -8.80
C SER A 31 -41.85 -8.60 -7.48
N PHE A 32 -41.13 -9.44 -6.75
CA PHE A 32 -40.50 -9.14 -5.47
C PHE A 32 -39.00 -9.40 -5.52
N ARG A 33 -38.23 -8.62 -4.76
CA ARG A 33 -36.80 -8.81 -4.60
C ARG A 33 -36.50 -10.04 -3.72
N PRO A 34 -35.72 -11.01 -4.19
CA PRO A 34 -35.34 -12.18 -3.40
C PRO A 34 -34.76 -11.84 -2.02
N SER A 35 -33.92 -10.82 -1.93
CA SER A 35 -33.30 -10.34 -0.69
C SER A 35 -34.32 -9.82 0.33
N GLU A 36 -35.28 -8.98 -0.10
CA GLU A 36 -36.38 -8.49 0.76
C GLU A 36 -37.24 -9.64 1.28
N VAL A 37 -37.61 -10.57 0.40
CA VAL A 37 -38.41 -11.75 0.75
C VAL A 37 -37.66 -12.60 1.79
N LEU A 38 -36.36 -12.82 1.58
CA LEU A 38 -35.49 -13.55 2.50
C LEU A 38 -35.41 -12.85 3.87
N PHE A 39 -35.22 -11.52 3.87
CA PHE A 39 -35.12 -10.71 5.09
C PHE A 39 -36.39 -10.79 5.95
N TYR A 40 -37.56 -10.59 5.35
CA TYR A 40 -38.82 -10.51 6.09
C TYR A 40 -39.41 -11.88 6.44
N LEU A 41 -39.23 -12.91 5.59
CA LEU A 41 -39.85 -14.22 5.80
C LEU A 41 -38.92 -15.25 6.47
N GLN A 42 -37.60 -15.10 6.32
CA GLN A 42 -36.59 -16.04 6.83
C GLN A 42 -35.35 -15.28 7.34
N ARG A 43 -35.54 -14.41 8.34
CA ARG A 43 -34.50 -13.50 8.88
C ARG A 43 -33.22 -14.22 9.31
N GLU A 44 -33.32 -15.45 9.82
CA GLU A 44 -32.14 -16.25 10.19
C GLU A 44 -31.37 -16.74 8.97
N THR A 45 -32.06 -17.17 7.91
CA THR A 45 -31.42 -17.53 6.64
C THR A 45 -30.77 -16.32 5.97
N TYR A 46 -31.42 -15.15 6.03
CA TYR A 46 -30.82 -13.89 5.60
C TYR A 46 -29.51 -13.61 6.35
N ARG A 47 -29.50 -13.77 7.68
CA ARG A 47 -28.31 -13.55 8.52
C ARG A 47 -27.16 -14.49 8.15
N ILE A 48 -27.46 -15.77 7.92
CA ILE A 48 -26.46 -16.76 7.48
C ILE A 48 -25.91 -16.37 6.11
N ALA A 49 -26.78 -16.11 5.13
CA ALA A 49 -26.37 -15.72 3.78
C ALA A 49 -25.53 -14.43 3.76
N LEU A 50 -25.92 -13.42 4.55
CA LEU A 50 -25.14 -12.19 4.72
C LEU A 50 -23.76 -12.46 5.32
N THR A 51 -23.66 -13.38 6.29
CA THR A 51 -22.38 -13.77 6.89
C THR A 51 -21.50 -14.47 5.87
N ASP A 52 -22.06 -15.40 5.10
CA ASP A 52 -21.34 -16.13 4.05
C ASP A 52 -20.86 -15.17 2.95
N PHE A 53 -21.70 -14.23 2.53
CA PHE A 53 -21.34 -13.17 1.57
C PHE A 53 -20.17 -12.33 2.07
N ARG A 54 -20.22 -11.87 3.33
CA ARG A 54 -19.12 -11.09 3.94
C ARG A 54 -17.82 -11.90 4.00
N ASN A 55 -17.90 -13.17 4.36
CA ASN A 55 -16.74 -14.06 4.37
C ASN A 55 -16.16 -14.24 2.96
N GLN A 56 -17.01 -14.40 1.94
CA GLN A 56 -16.58 -14.50 0.56
C GLN A 56 -15.90 -13.21 0.06
N GLN A 57 -16.44 -12.04 0.42
CA GLN A 57 -15.78 -10.76 0.11
C GLN A 57 -14.40 -10.63 0.77
N ILE A 58 -14.26 -11.08 2.02
CA ILE A 58 -12.97 -11.10 2.72
C ILE A 58 -11.97 -11.99 1.99
N GLU A 59 -12.36 -13.21 1.62
CA GLU A 59 -11.46 -14.12 0.91
C GLU A 59 -11.09 -13.58 -0.49
N THR A 60 -12.04 -12.98 -1.21
CA THR A 60 -11.77 -12.31 -2.50
C THR A 60 -10.79 -11.15 -2.34
N LEU A 61 -10.93 -10.35 -1.29
CA LEU A 61 -10.01 -9.26 -0.97
C LEU A 61 -8.61 -9.82 -0.66
N LYS A 62 -8.50 -10.89 0.13
CA LYS A 62 -7.22 -11.54 0.41
C LYS A 62 -6.53 -12.03 -0.86
N GLU A 63 -7.25 -12.71 -1.74
CA GLU A 63 -6.71 -13.14 -3.04
C GLU A 63 -6.20 -11.95 -3.84
N THR A 64 -6.96 -10.87 -3.91
CA THR A 64 -6.55 -9.63 -4.58
C THR A 64 -5.25 -9.08 -3.97
N ILE A 65 -5.14 -9.02 -2.64
CA ILE A 65 -3.92 -8.59 -1.95
C ILE A 65 -2.75 -9.53 -2.26
N TYR A 66 -2.97 -10.84 -2.31
CA TYR A 66 -1.91 -11.81 -2.56
C TYR A 66 -1.32 -11.74 -3.96
N TYR A 67 -2.09 -11.34 -4.96
CA TYR A 67 -1.65 -11.42 -6.36
C TYR A 67 -1.46 -10.06 -7.03
N GLU A 68 -2.25 -9.06 -6.67
CA GLU A 68 -2.29 -7.78 -7.40
C GLU A 68 -1.63 -6.63 -6.63
N TYR A 69 -1.60 -6.66 -5.30
CA TYR A 69 -0.99 -5.58 -4.52
C TYR A 69 0.55 -5.56 -4.69
N PRO A 70 1.21 -4.41 -4.41
CA PRO A 70 2.66 -4.33 -4.41
C PRO A 70 3.31 -5.39 -3.52
N LEU A 71 4.33 -6.07 -4.05
CA LEU A 71 5.06 -7.17 -3.40
C LEU A 71 5.46 -6.88 -1.94
N PRO A 72 5.98 -5.69 -1.58
CA PRO A 72 6.05 -5.18 -0.23
C PRO A 72 4.97 -5.64 0.75
N ILE A 73 3.72 -5.41 0.38
CA ILE A 73 2.54 -5.59 1.22
C ILE A 73 2.06 -7.04 1.07
N ALA A 74 1.91 -7.50 -0.17
CA ALA A 74 1.41 -8.82 -0.51
C ALA A 74 2.23 -9.93 0.15
N PHE A 75 3.57 -9.81 0.15
CA PHE A 75 4.46 -10.80 0.75
C PHE A 75 4.22 -10.95 2.25
N TYR A 76 4.31 -9.86 3.03
CA TYR A 76 4.18 -9.96 4.48
C TYR A 76 2.77 -10.33 4.91
N PHE A 77 1.74 -9.85 4.20
CA PHE A 77 0.35 -10.18 4.49
C PHE A 77 0.10 -11.68 4.30
N HIS A 78 0.48 -12.22 3.13
CA HIS A 78 0.38 -13.65 2.84
C HIS A 78 1.14 -14.50 3.85
N GLN A 79 2.37 -14.13 4.18
CA GLN A 79 3.16 -14.87 5.18
C GLN A 79 2.53 -14.81 6.58
N SER A 80 1.88 -13.71 6.96
CA SER A 80 1.25 -13.59 8.27
C SER A 80 0.07 -14.55 8.48
N GLU A 81 -0.67 -14.87 7.41
CA GLU A 81 -1.76 -15.85 7.44
C GLU A 81 -1.25 -17.29 7.32
N ASN A 82 -0.21 -17.52 6.52
CA ASN A 82 0.28 -18.86 6.18
C ASN A 82 1.48 -19.34 7.03
N ALA A 83 2.01 -18.53 7.94
CA ALA A 83 3.06 -18.98 8.87
C ALA A 83 2.44 -19.81 10.01
N TYR A 84 2.52 -21.13 9.92
CA TYR A 84 1.83 -22.06 10.84
C TYR A 84 2.50 -22.25 12.20
N ASP A 85 3.77 -21.87 12.35
CA ASP A 85 4.57 -22.42 13.45
C ASP A 85 4.43 -21.64 14.78
N TYR A 86 4.22 -20.32 14.77
CA TYR A 86 4.18 -19.49 15.99
C TYR A 86 3.33 -18.22 15.83
N ASN A 87 2.42 -17.92 16.78
CA ASN A 87 1.60 -16.70 16.75
C ASN A 87 2.44 -15.45 16.92
N ASN A 88 3.53 -15.52 17.69
CA ASN A 88 4.50 -14.44 17.77
C ASN A 88 5.08 -14.08 16.39
N HIS A 89 5.42 -15.08 15.58
CA HIS A 89 5.95 -14.86 14.25
C HIS A 89 4.89 -14.28 13.31
N ARG A 90 3.66 -14.83 13.34
CA ARG A 90 2.52 -14.28 12.58
C ARG A 90 2.25 -12.82 12.91
N LEU A 91 2.26 -12.47 14.19
CA LEU A 91 2.09 -11.09 14.65
C LEU A 91 3.22 -10.18 14.16
N GLN A 92 4.47 -10.65 14.15
CA GLN A 92 5.60 -9.90 13.58
C GLN A 92 5.46 -9.70 12.06
N LEU A 93 4.97 -10.70 11.32
CA LEU A 93 4.71 -10.56 9.89
C LEU A 93 3.54 -9.62 9.60
N LEU A 94 2.50 -9.67 10.42
CA LEU A 94 1.39 -8.71 10.34
C LEU A 94 1.91 -7.28 10.60
N ARG A 95 2.85 -7.11 11.54
CA ARG A 95 3.56 -5.84 11.77
C ARG A 95 4.29 -5.36 10.53
N SER A 96 5.09 -6.24 9.92
CA SER A 96 5.81 -5.93 8.69
C SER A 96 4.86 -5.55 7.54
N THR A 97 3.63 -6.06 7.53
CA THR A 97 2.60 -5.72 6.53
C THR A 97 2.25 -4.24 6.56
N TRP A 98 1.88 -3.68 7.70
CA TRP A 98 1.55 -2.25 7.74
C TRP A 98 2.79 -1.35 7.63
N GLU A 99 3.97 -1.80 8.06
CA GLU A 99 5.20 -1.05 7.80
C GLU A 99 5.45 -0.96 6.30
N ALA A 100 5.26 -2.08 5.58
CA ALA A 100 5.30 -2.10 4.13
C ALA A 100 4.25 -1.19 3.49
N ILE A 101 3.03 -1.10 4.05
CA ILE A 101 2.02 -0.12 3.62
C ILE A 101 2.59 1.30 3.74
N ILE A 102 3.12 1.67 4.91
CA ILE A 102 3.65 3.02 5.16
C ILE A 102 4.81 3.35 4.21
N PHE A 103 5.78 2.45 4.05
CA PHE A 103 6.90 2.66 3.15
C PHE A 103 6.47 2.76 1.69
N THR A 104 5.53 1.92 1.26
CA THR A 104 5.00 1.91 -0.11
C THR A 104 4.25 3.21 -0.40
N LEU A 105 3.28 3.58 0.45
CA LEU A 105 2.53 4.83 0.31
C LEU A 105 3.46 6.05 0.32
N TYR A 106 4.44 6.08 1.22
CA TYR A 106 5.42 7.14 1.26
C TYR A 106 6.21 7.26 -0.05
N ALA A 107 6.68 6.13 -0.59
CA ALA A 107 7.40 6.11 -1.86
C ALA A 107 6.53 6.56 -3.04
N VAL A 108 5.27 6.13 -3.10
CA VAL A 108 4.30 6.54 -4.14
C VAL A 108 4.04 8.04 -4.07
N VAL A 109 3.60 8.53 -2.90
CA VAL A 109 3.13 9.92 -2.72
C VAL A 109 4.28 10.90 -2.91
N VAL A 110 5.44 10.66 -2.29
CA VAL A 110 6.60 11.56 -2.45
C VAL A 110 7.21 11.42 -3.85
N GLY A 111 7.20 10.23 -4.43
CA GLY A 111 7.65 9.99 -5.80
C GLY A 111 6.82 10.79 -6.82
N GLU A 112 5.50 10.77 -6.68
CA GLU A 112 4.58 11.51 -7.54
C GLU A 112 4.71 13.02 -7.33
N ALA A 113 4.72 13.47 -6.07
CA ALA A 113 4.91 14.88 -5.75
C ALA A 113 6.21 15.41 -6.38
N ARG A 114 7.28 14.61 -6.33
CA ARG A 114 8.55 14.96 -6.96
C ARG A 114 8.47 14.99 -8.49
N SER A 115 7.85 13.99 -9.12
CA SER A 115 7.76 13.92 -10.59
C SER A 115 6.92 15.05 -11.19
N LYS A 116 5.90 15.52 -10.46
CA LYS A 116 5.02 16.63 -10.85
C LYS A 116 5.51 18.00 -10.37
N ALA A 117 6.74 18.10 -9.83
CA ALA A 117 7.30 19.32 -9.27
C ALA A 117 6.37 20.01 -8.25
N PHE A 118 5.68 19.21 -7.43
CA PHE A 118 4.76 19.67 -6.41
C PHE A 118 5.47 20.57 -5.39
N PRO A 119 4.85 21.66 -4.91
CA PRO A 119 5.51 22.66 -4.06
C PRO A 119 5.65 22.17 -2.61
N LEU A 120 6.54 21.21 -2.36
CA LEU A 120 6.73 20.58 -1.05
C LEU A 120 7.09 21.55 0.07
N ARG A 121 7.73 22.69 -0.24
CA ARG A 121 7.97 23.77 0.75
C ARG A 121 6.67 24.30 1.40
N ASN A 122 5.55 24.26 0.67
CA ASN A 122 4.27 24.83 1.12
C ASN A 122 3.49 23.91 2.07
N ILE A 123 3.94 22.67 2.26
CA ILE A 123 3.32 21.72 3.19
C ILE A 123 3.93 21.83 4.60
N ALA A 124 5.07 22.50 4.73
CA ALA A 124 5.69 22.80 6.02
C ALA A 124 4.85 23.84 6.77
N GLN A 125 4.68 23.65 8.07
CA GLN A 125 4.04 24.61 8.95
C GLN A 125 5.11 25.36 9.74
N VAL A 126 4.82 26.59 10.13
CA VAL A 126 5.72 27.39 10.94
C VAL A 126 5.52 27.02 12.40
N ASN A 127 6.58 26.55 13.06
CA ASN A 127 6.55 26.24 14.49
C ASN A 127 6.55 27.53 15.35
N ALA A 128 6.40 27.38 16.67
CA ALA A 128 6.38 28.50 17.60
C ALA A 128 7.63 29.40 17.56
N LEU A 129 8.74 28.91 16.99
CA LEU A 129 10.00 29.62 16.84
C LEU A 129 10.16 30.29 15.46
N GLY A 130 9.13 30.26 14.61
CA GLY A 130 9.19 30.85 13.27
C GLY A 130 9.89 29.98 12.21
N ASN A 131 10.32 28.76 12.56
CA ASN A 131 11.00 27.85 11.63
C ASN A 131 10.03 26.85 11.01
N PRO A 132 10.27 26.40 9.76
CA PRO A 132 9.50 25.29 9.20
C PRO A 132 9.70 24.03 10.05
N ASP A 133 8.60 23.35 10.34
CA ASP A 133 8.59 22.10 11.10
C ASP A 133 8.93 20.85 10.25
N LEU A 134 9.04 21.03 8.93
CA LEU A 134 9.55 20.05 8.00
C LEU A 134 10.77 20.60 7.28
N SER A 135 11.85 19.82 7.32
CA SER A 135 13.09 20.07 6.62
C SER A 135 13.35 18.98 5.58
N PHE A 136 14.29 19.24 4.68
CA PHE A 136 14.77 18.24 3.72
C PHE A 136 15.24 16.94 4.40
N ASN A 137 15.78 17.02 5.61
CA ASN A 137 16.27 15.84 6.32
C ASN A 137 15.15 14.91 6.79
N ASP A 138 13.96 15.43 7.02
CA ASP A 138 12.81 14.66 7.52
C ASP A 138 12.28 13.68 6.47
N TYR A 139 12.45 13.99 5.18
CA TYR A 139 12.12 13.08 4.08
C TYR A 139 12.99 11.81 4.05
N PHE A 140 14.10 11.82 4.79
CA PHE A 140 14.99 10.68 4.94
C PHE A 140 15.04 10.21 6.40
N SER A 141 13.99 10.50 7.18
CA SER A 141 13.80 9.96 8.52
C SER A 141 13.47 8.46 8.48
N ASP A 142 13.89 7.77 9.53
CA ASP A 142 13.55 6.38 9.85
C ASP A 142 12.22 6.26 10.60
N ARG A 143 11.66 7.38 11.07
CA ARG A 143 10.41 7.40 11.85
C ARG A 143 9.20 7.25 10.93
N LEU A 144 8.43 6.18 11.11
CA LEU A 144 7.17 5.95 10.39
C LEU A 144 6.16 7.09 10.60
N ALA A 145 6.08 7.63 11.81
CA ALA A 145 5.23 8.79 12.11
C ALA A 145 5.59 10.02 11.24
N GLN A 146 6.87 10.24 10.97
CA GLN A 146 7.34 11.33 10.11
C GLN A 146 6.92 11.11 8.65
N LYS A 147 7.01 9.86 8.16
CA LYS A 147 6.57 9.49 6.80
C LYS A 147 5.06 9.70 6.63
N LEU A 148 4.27 9.25 7.61
CA LEU A 148 2.81 9.46 7.62
C LEU A 148 2.43 10.94 7.67
N LEU A 149 3.16 11.76 8.46
CA LEU A 149 2.95 13.20 8.51
C LEU A 149 3.18 13.85 7.14
N ILE A 150 4.26 13.49 6.45
CA ILE A 150 4.57 14.01 5.11
C ILE A 150 3.46 13.61 4.12
N VAL A 151 3.04 12.33 4.12
CA VAL A 151 1.96 11.85 3.25
C VAL A 151 0.66 12.62 3.48
N GLU A 152 0.22 12.72 4.75
CA GLU A 152 -1.01 13.44 5.10
C GLU A 152 -0.97 14.90 4.63
N ARG A 153 0.17 15.58 4.78
CA ARG A 153 0.31 16.98 4.39
C ARG A 153 0.35 17.19 2.88
N ILE A 154 0.97 16.28 2.13
CA ILE A 154 0.90 16.30 0.66
C ILE A 154 -0.55 16.12 0.20
N LEU A 155 -1.28 15.14 0.75
CA LEU A 155 -2.69 14.89 0.41
C LEU A 155 -3.57 16.09 0.77
N THR A 156 -3.39 16.66 1.96
CA THR A 156 -4.15 17.83 2.43
C THR A 156 -3.93 19.03 1.52
N TYR A 157 -2.67 19.31 1.17
CA TYR A 157 -2.34 20.42 0.27
C TYR A 157 -2.86 20.17 -1.15
N ASN A 158 -2.76 18.94 -1.66
CA ASN A 158 -3.30 18.53 -2.96
C ASN A 158 -4.82 18.73 -3.02
N GLN A 159 -5.56 18.32 -1.98
CA GLN A 159 -7.01 18.51 -1.91
C GLN A 159 -7.39 19.99 -1.82
N THR A 160 -6.68 20.77 -1.00
CA THR A 160 -6.97 22.20 -0.78
C THR A 160 -6.70 23.05 -2.03
N ASN A 161 -5.66 22.71 -2.79
CA ASN A 161 -5.19 23.51 -3.92
C ASN A 161 -5.45 22.86 -5.29
N ASN A 162 -6.15 21.72 -5.31
CA ASN A 162 -6.48 20.95 -6.52
C ASN A 162 -5.27 20.70 -7.43
N CYS A 163 -4.16 20.21 -6.87
CA CYS A 163 -2.90 20.04 -7.60
C CYS A 163 -2.88 18.83 -8.56
N GLY A 164 -3.91 17.97 -8.52
CA GLY A 164 -4.05 16.85 -9.45
C GLY A 164 -3.07 15.69 -9.22
N LEU A 165 -2.61 15.47 -7.97
CA LEU A 165 -1.91 14.23 -7.63
C LEU A 165 -2.90 13.05 -7.60
N LEU A 166 -2.59 12.00 -8.35
CA LEU A 166 -3.37 10.77 -8.47
C LEU A 166 -3.24 9.88 -7.24
N CYS A 167 -2.18 10.01 -6.43
CA CYS A 167 -2.03 9.27 -5.18
C CYS A 167 -3.16 9.53 -4.17
N ALA A 168 -3.95 10.60 -4.35
CA ALA A 168 -5.17 10.84 -3.57
C ALA A 168 -6.29 9.82 -3.86
N ASN A 169 -6.26 9.12 -5.00
CA ASN A 169 -7.12 7.97 -5.26
C ASN A 169 -6.59 6.72 -4.53
N VAL A 170 -5.27 6.57 -4.43
CA VAL A 170 -4.62 5.42 -3.77
C VAL A 170 -4.84 5.44 -2.25
N VAL A 171 -4.78 6.62 -1.63
CA VAL A 171 -4.93 6.75 -0.19
C VAL A 171 -5.60 8.06 0.21
N THR A 172 -6.54 7.97 1.16
CA THR A 172 -7.27 9.12 1.70
C THR A 172 -6.72 9.58 3.05
N ILE A 173 -6.99 10.83 3.45
CA ILE A 173 -6.62 11.35 4.78
C ILE A 173 -7.21 10.51 5.92
N PRO A 174 -8.50 10.11 5.91
CA PRO A 174 -9.05 9.19 6.89
C PRO A 174 -8.29 7.86 6.99
N THR A 175 -7.90 7.27 5.86
CA THR A 175 -7.11 6.03 5.85
C THR A 175 -5.73 6.24 6.49
N ILE A 176 -5.07 7.38 6.24
CA ILE A 176 -3.81 7.73 6.93
C ILE A 176 -3.99 7.85 8.44
N GLN A 177 -5.12 8.37 8.91
CA GLN A 177 -5.43 8.45 10.33
C GLN A 177 -5.64 7.06 10.94
N LYS A 178 -6.37 6.16 10.26
CA LYS A 178 -6.48 4.73 10.67
C LYS A 178 -5.11 4.07 10.79
N ILE A 179 -4.25 4.22 9.77
CA ILE A 179 -2.87 3.68 9.79
C ILE A 179 -2.06 4.26 10.96
N ARG A 180 -2.24 5.55 11.27
CA ARG A 180 -1.56 6.20 12.39
C ARG A 180 -1.99 5.61 13.73
N SER A 181 -3.28 5.40 13.95
CA SER A 181 -3.81 4.77 15.17
C SER A 181 -3.25 3.36 15.34
N LEU A 182 -3.30 2.54 14.28
CA LEU A 182 -2.67 1.21 14.27
C LEU A 182 -1.18 1.23 14.64
N ASN A 183 -0.44 2.20 14.10
CA ASN A 183 0.98 2.35 14.42
C ASN A 183 1.24 2.85 15.85
N GLN A 184 0.29 3.56 16.48
CA GLN A 184 0.37 3.93 17.89
C GLN A 184 0.12 2.72 18.79
N GLU A 185 -0.95 1.97 18.53
CA GLU A 185 -1.25 0.72 19.25
C GLU A 185 -0.07 -0.25 19.19
N ARG A 186 0.57 -0.40 18.02
CA ARG A 186 1.85 -1.14 17.89
C ARG A 186 2.86 -0.73 18.96
N ASN A 187 3.11 0.57 19.14
CA ASN A 187 4.14 1.04 20.06
C ASN A 187 3.80 0.70 21.51
N GLU A 188 2.52 0.73 21.86
CA GLU A 188 2.05 0.33 23.19
C GLU A 188 2.32 -1.16 23.44
N PHE A 189 2.06 -2.03 22.46
CA PHE A 189 2.39 -3.46 22.55
C PHE A 189 3.91 -3.75 22.53
N MET A 190 4.74 -2.86 21.97
CA MET A 190 6.20 -3.01 21.90
C MET A 190 6.91 -2.79 23.25
N HIS A 191 6.28 -2.09 24.19
CA HIS A 191 6.85 -1.88 25.52
C HIS A 191 6.72 -3.10 26.45
N ILE A 192 5.99 -4.13 26.02
CA ILE A 192 5.83 -5.38 26.76
C ILE A 192 6.89 -6.37 26.27
N ALA A 193 8.04 -6.38 26.96
CA ALA A 193 9.13 -7.30 26.65
C ALA A 193 8.64 -8.75 26.81
N ALA A 194 8.64 -9.49 25.70
CA ALA A 194 8.20 -10.88 25.55
C ALA A 194 6.71 -11.12 25.88
N ILE A 195 5.85 -10.96 24.87
CA ILE A 195 4.47 -11.45 24.93
C ILE A 195 4.45 -12.98 24.83
N SER A 196 3.55 -13.63 25.57
CA SER A 196 3.32 -15.08 25.44
C SER A 196 2.66 -15.43 24.09
N GLU A 197 2.71 -16.69 23.67
CA GLU A 197 1.99 -17.14 22.46
C GLU A 197 0.47 -16.88 22.53
N GLU A 198 -0.13 -16.98 23.71
CA GLU A 198 -1.56 -16.71 23.93
C GLU A 198 -1.87 -15.20 23.81
N GLN A 199 -1.00 -14.34 24.35
CA GLN A 199 -1.11 -12.89 24.18
C GLN A 199 -0.89 -12.49 22.71
N ALA A 200 0.04 -13.15 22.02
CA ALA A 200 0.27 -12.93 20.60
C ALA A 200 -0.93 -13.35 19.75
N ALA A 201 -1.56 -14.50 20.05
CA ALA A 201 -2.78 -14.94 19.39
C ALA A 201 -3.94 -13.97 19.59
N THR A 202 -4.15 -13.50 20.82
CA THR A 202 -5.18 -12.50 21.15
C THR A 202 -4.92 -11.19 20.40
N SER A 203 -3.67 -10.71 20.41
CA SER A 203 -3.28 -9.48 19.73
C SER A 203 -3.44 -9.61 18.22
N TYR A 204 -3.08 -10.76 17.64
CA TYR A 204 -3.26 -11.03 16.23
C TYR A 204 -4.74 -11.01 15.85
N GLY A 205 -5.60 -11.69 16.63
CA GLY A 205 -7.05 -11.72 16.39
C GLY A 205 -7.71 -10.34 16.49
N ALA A 206 -7.19 -9.45 17.33
CA ALA A 206 -7.67 -8.07 17.44
C ALA A 206 -7.19 -7.18 16.27
N LEU A 207 -5.90 -7.26 15.93
CA LEU A 207 -5.27 -6.36 14.94
C LEU A 207 -5.52 -6.79 13.50
N PHE A 208 -5.69 -8.08 13.23
CA PHE A 208 -5.86 -8.59 11.87
C PHE A 208 -7.07 -7.98 11.14
N PRO A 209 -8.28 -7.92 11.74
CA PRO A 209 -9.41 -7.23 11.12
C PRO A 209 -9.15 -5.76 10.79
N GLU A 210 -8.42 -5.05 11.66
CA GLU A 210 -8.11 -3.63 11.43
C GLU A 210 -7.09 -3.43 10.29
N VAL A 211 -6.08 -4.30 10.19
CA VAL A 211 -5.15 -4.31 9.04
C VAL A 211 -5.90 -4.62 7.75
N LEU A 212 -6.84 -5.56 7.79
CA LEU A 212 -7.67 -5.90 6.64
C LEU A 212 -8.58 -4.73 6.22
N ASP A 213 -9.17 -4.00 7.16
CA ASP A 213 -9.97 -2.80 6.89
C ASP A 213 -9.12 -1.71 6.21
N VAL A 214 -7.90 -1.48 6.68
CA VAL A 214 -6.96 -0.57 6.00
C VAL A 214 -6.62 -1.05 4.60
N LEU A 215 -6.35 -2.35 4.40
CA LEU A 215 -6.06 -2.89 3.07
C LEU A 215 -7.26 -2.78 2.13
N LYS A 216 -8.49 -2.90 2.64
CA LYS A 216 -9.73 -2.66 1.91
C LYS A 216 -9.85 -1.19 1.48
N ASP A 217 -9.53 -0.24 2.36
CA ASP A 217 -9.51 1.19 2.04
C ASP A 217 -8.43 1.55 0.99
N LEU A 218 -7.39 0.71 0.87
CA LEU A 218 -6.28 0.88 -0.07
C LEU A 218 -6.46 0.03 -1.34
N ARG A 219 -7.69 -0.30 -1.74
CA ARG A 219 -8.00 -1.18 -2.88
C ARG A 219 -7.31 -0.76 -4.18
N GLU A 220 -7.18 0.54 -4.40
CA GLU A 220 -6.50 1.11 -5.58
C GLU A 220 -5.02 0.69 -5.72
N LEU A 221 -4.39 0.15 -4.66
CA LEU A 221 -3.06 -0.45 -4.76
C LEU A 221 -3.02 -1.67 -5.70
N GLU A 222 -4.15 -2.33 -5.98
CA GLU A 222 -4.23 -3.40 -6.97
C GLU A 222 -3.84 -2.94 -8.39
N PHE A 223 -3.96 -1.64 -8.68
CA PHE A 223 -3.60 -1.05 -9.97
C PHE A 223 -2.23 -0.37 -9.98
N VAL A 224 -1.45 -0.54 -8.91
CA VAL A 224 -0.13 0.08 -8.75
C VAL A 224 0.96 -0.94 -9.05
N ASP A 225 1.56 -0.83 -10.24
CA ASP A 225 2.70 -1.68 -10.61
C ASP A 225 4.02 -1.03 -10.13
N ILE A 226 4.73 -1.69 -9.22
CA ILE A 226 6.14 -1.33 -8.92
C ILE A 226 7.02 -2.07 -9.92
N MET A 227 7.93 -1.36 -10.58
CA MET A 227 8.72 -1.98 -11.65
C MET A 227 10.15 -1.49 -11.73
N ARG A 228 11.00 -2.34 -12.31
CA ARG A 228 12.36 -2.02 -12.72
C ARG A 228 12.48 -2.16 -14.23
N PHE A 229 13.01 -1.14 -14.87
CA PHE A 229 13.34 -1.18 -16.29
C PHE A 229 14.53 -2.12 -16.54
N ILE A 230 14.41 -3.03 -17.52
CA ILE A 230 15.49 -3.93 -17.94
C ILE A 230 16.10 -3.43 -19.26
N GLN A 231 15.27 -3.35 -20.30
CA GLN A 231 15.73 -2.96 -21.64
C GLN A 231 14.54 -2.56 -22.53
N VAL A 232 14.84 -1.82 -23.60
CA VAL A 232 13.93 -1.62 -24.72
C VAL A 232 13.85 -2.93 -25.54
N THR A 233 12.69 -3.25 -26.10
CA THR A 233 12.52 -4.40 -27.00
C THR A 233 12.48 -3.95 -28.46
N ASP A 234 11.42 -4.28 -29.20
CA ASP A 234 11.33 -4.11 -30.65
C ASP A 234 11.16 -2.63 -31.07
N ALA A 235 10.57 -1.82 -30.21
CA ALA A 235 10.35 -0.39 -30.43
C ALA A 235 10.75 0.40 -29.18
N VAL A 236 11.20 1.65 -29.35
CA VAL A 236 11.60 2.55 -28.23
C VAL A 236 10.51 2.74 -27.18
N THR A 237 9.24 2.61 -27.58
CA THR A 237 8.07 2.67 -26.72
C THR A 237 7.75 1.38 -25.97
N ASN A 238 8.39 0.27 -26.32
CA ASN A 238 8.15 -1.04 -25.73
C ASN A 238 9.28 -1.37 -24.76
N LEU A 239 8.93 -1.43 -23.48
CA LEU A 239 9.86 -1.63 -22.39
C LEU A 239 9.67 -3.02 -21.80
N ARG A 240 10.77 -3.75 -21.64
CA ARG A 240 10.81 -4.96 -20.84
C ARG A 240 11.09 -4.58 -19.40
N CYS A 241 10.14 -4.86 -18.52
CA CYS A 241 10.20 -4.51 -17.11
C CYS A 241 10.06 -5.74 -16.21
N GLU A 242 10.75 -5.73 -15.08
CA GLU A 242 10.49 -6.60 -13.95
C GLU A 242 9.43 -5.96 -13.06
N ILE A 243 8.37 -6.69 -12.71
CA ILE A 243 7.23 -6.22 -11.92
C ILE A 243 7.29 -6.84 -10.52
N PHE A 244 7.06 -6.02 -9.50
CA PHE A 244 7.10 -6.39 -8.08
C PHE A 244 5.70 -6.29 -7.49
N ASN A 245 4.80 -7.15 -7.98
CA ASN A 245 3.42 -7.30 -7.48
C ASN A 245 3.18 -8.76 -7.10
N GLY A 246 2.29 -8.96 -6.13
CA GLY A 246 1.97 -10.25 -5.54
C GLY A 246 3.01 -10.75 -4.54
N HIS A 247 2.64 -11.81 -3.83
CA HIS A 247 3.42 -12.39 -2.74
C HIS A 247 4.63 -13.23 -3.20
N GLY A 248 4.70 -13.59 -4.49
CA GLY A 248 5.77 -14.41 -5.04
C GLY A 248 7.08 -13.65 -5.19
N LEU A 249 8.19 -14.23 -4.73
CA LEU A 249 9.55 -13.68 -4.95
C LEU A 249 10.16 -14.07 -6.31
N ALA A 250 9.43 -14.86 -7.11
CA ALA A 250 9.87 -15.26 -8.43
C ALA A 250 9.86 -14.05 -9.37
N ARG A 251 10.84 -14.00 -10.27
CA ARG A 251 10.98 -12.91 -11.23
C ARG A 251 9.80 -12.86 -12.19
N ASN A 252 9.01 -11.77 -12.14
CA ASN A 252 7.89 -11.51 -13.03
C ASN A 252 8.28 -10.47 -14.08
N ILE A 253 8.35 -10.86 -15.35
CA ILE A 253 8.75 -9.95 -16.44
C ILE A 253 7.55 -9.69 -17.34
N LYS A 254 7.22 -8.41 -17.54
CA LYS A 254 6.16 -7.97 -18.47
C LYS A 254 6.72 -6.98 -19.49
N ASN A 255 6.15 -7.00 -20.69
CA ASN A 255 6.37 -5.94 -21.68
C ASN A 255 5.31 -4.85 -21.49
N ILE A 256 5.75 -3.60 -21.36
CA ILE A 256 4.87 -2.44 -21.22
C ILE A 256 5.08 -1.53 -22.43
N THR A 257 3.98 -1.12 -23.06
CA THR A 257 3.99 -0.15 -24.14
C THR A 257 3.63 1.23 -23.60
N LEU A 258 4.49 2.21 -23.88
CA LEU A 258 4.29 3.61 -23.54
C LEU A 258 3.97 4.44 -24.79
N SER A 259 3.24 5.53 -24.60
CA SER A 259 3.14 6.60 -25.60
C SER A 259 4.44 7.41 -25.64
N SER A 260 4.68 8.10 -26.76
CA SER A 260 5.83 9.00 -26.89
C SER A 260 5.80 10.13 -25.85
N ALA A 261 4.62 10.58 -25.42
CA ALA A 261 4.47 11.59 -24.38
C ALA A 261 4.92 11.06 -23.00
N GLN A 262 4.50 9.84 -22.63
CA GLN A 262 4.94 9.19 -21.38
C GLN A 262 6.46 9.01 -21.37
N LEU A 263 7.04 8.59 -22.50
CA LEU A 263 8.48 8.37 -22.61
C LEU A 263 9.27 9.69 -22.50
N GLY A 264 8.74 10.78 -23.07
CA GLY A 264 9.31 12.12 -22.92
C GLY A 264 9.28 12.64 -21.49
N LEU A 265 8.22 12.36 -20.73
CA LEU A 265 8.10 12.76 -19.32
C LEU A 265 9.06 11.98 -18.40
N LEU A 266 9.33 10.71 -18.71
CA LEU A 266 10.28 9.91 -17.95
C LEU A 266 11.72 10.40 -18.11
N GLY A 267 12.13 10.76 -19.33
CA GLY A 267 13.47 11.28 -19.60
C GLY A 267 14.58 10.42 -18.97
N ASP A 268 15.42 11.03 -18.14
CA ASP A 268 16.53 10.38 -17.45
C ASP A 268 16.12 9.38 -16.34
N GLN A 269 14.85 9.39 -15.95
CA GLN A 269 14.31 8.48 -14.93
C GLN A 269 14.26 7.05 -15.43
N LEU A 270 14.09 6.86 -16.74
CA LEU A 270 14.03 5.54 -17.36
C LEU A 270 15.46 4.97 -17.52
N ASN A 271 15.97 4.37 -16.45
CA ASN A 271 17.26 3.72 -16.47
C ASN A 271 17.26 2.47 -15.56
N ALA A 272 18.31 1.66 -15.70
CA ALA A 272 18.41 0.38 -15.00
C ALA A 272 18.69 0.49 -13.49
N GLN A 273 18.83 1.70 -12.94
CA GLN A 273 19.09 1.97 -11.52
C GLN A 273 17.84 2.46 -10.76
N ASN A 274 16.82 2.94 -11.46
CA ASN A 274 15.61 3.45 -10.82
C ASN A 274 14.54 2.37 -10.66
N ILE A 275 13.81 2.44 -9.56
CA ILE A 275 12.48 1.86 -9.44
C ILE A 275 11.47 2.89 -9.93
N LEU A 276 10.56 2.41 -10.78
CA LEU A 276 9.45 3.15 -11.34
C LEU A 276 8.15 2.61 -10.77
N ILE A 277 7.11 3.43 -10.82
CA ILE A 277 5.74 3.03 -10.54
C ILE A 277 4.87 3.38 -11.74
N LYS A 278 3.92 2.51 -12.06
CA LYS A 278 2.84 2.79 -13.02
C LYS A 278 1.50 2.77 -12.30
N TYR A 279 0.74 3.83 -12.47
CA TYR A 279 -0.61 3.94 -11.93
C TYR A 279 -1.45 4.84 -12.83
N GLN A 280 -2.65 4.38 -13.21
CA GLN A 280 -3.59 5.10 -14.09
C GLN A 280 -2.95 5.70 -15.36
N GLY A 281 -1.94 5.00 -15.93
CA GLY A 281 -1.22 5.45 -17.12
C GLY A 281 -0.11 6.48 -16.86
N GLU A 282 0.12 6.94 -15.65
CA GLU A 282 1.32 7.70 -15.32
C GLU A 282 2.49 6.77 -14.99
N LEU A 283 3.71 7.20 -15.31
CA LEU A 283 4.94 6.50 -14.95
C LEU A 283 5.93 7.49 -14.35
N PHE A 284 6.46 7.19 -13.16
CA PHE A 284 7.45 8.04 -12.50
C PHE A 284 8.36 7.24 -11.58
N SER A 285 9.54 7.78 -11.26
CA SER A 285 10.48 7.14 -10.34
C SER A 285 10.13 7.40 -8.88
N ILE A 286 10.19 6.33 -8.07
CA ILE A 286 10.01 6.36 -6.61
C ILE A 286 11.32 6.14 -5.84
N THR A 287 12.43 6.00 -6.56
CA THR A 287 13.78 6.04 -5.99
C THR A 287 14.06 7.43 -5.42
N PRO A 288 14.67 7.57 -4.23
CA PRO A 288 15.37 6.53 -3.46
C PRO A 288 14.54 5.80 -2.40
N PHE A 289 13.24 6.02 -2.26
CA PHE A 289 12.50 5.46 -1.12
C PHE A 289 12.25 3.96 -1.25
N LEU A 290 12.12 3.50 -2.49
CA LEU A 290 12.23 2.10 -2.86
C LEU A 290 13.40 1.93 -3.84
N HIS A 291 14.16 0.86 -3.61
CA HIS A 291 15.28 0.48 -4.46
C HIS A 291 15.40 -1.05 -4.51
N PHE A 292 16.43 -1.57 -5.16
CA PHE A 292 16.60 -3.01 -5.31
C PHE A 292 18.06 -3.45 -5.21
N ARG A 293 18.27 -4.70 -4.82
CA ARG A 293 19.56 -5.38 -4.84
C ARG A 293 19.47 -6.66 -5.68
N PRO A 294 20.20 -6.74 -6.81
CA PRO A 294 20.36 -8.00 -7.52
C PRO A 294 21.08 -9.02 -6.64
N GLU A 295 20.63 -10.27 -6.62
CA GLU A 295 21.40 -11.36 -6.02
C GLU A 295 22.64 -11.70 -6.86
N ALA A 296 23.66 -12.29 -6.21
CA ALA A 296 24.93 -12.64 -6.85
C ALA A 296 24.77 -13.64 -8.02
N ASN A 297 23.70 -14.44 -8.02
CA ASN A 297 23.37 -15.37 -9.10
C ASN A 297 22.62 -14.72 -10.28
N GLY A 298 22.26 -13.43 -10.17
CA GLY A 298 21.55 -12.67 -11.21
C GLY A 298 20.10 -13.07 -11.47
N ASN A 299 19.57 -14.08 -10.76
CA ASN A 299 18.26 -14.66 -11.04
C ASN A 299 17.13 -13.97 -10.27
N VAL A 300 17.44 -13.42 -9.10
CA VAL A 300 16.47 -12.77 -8.21
C VAL A 300 16.90 -11.31 -7.98
N THR A 301 15.94 -10.40 -8.11
CA THR A 301 16.09 -9.00 -7.71
C THR A 301 15.30 -8.79 -6.42
N ASN A 302 15.98 -8.48 -5.33
CA ASN A 302 15.32 -8.20 -4.06
C ASN A 302 14.94 -6.71 -4.01
N LEU A 303 13.66 -6.41 -3.81
CA LEU A 303 13.20 -5.05 -3.54
C LEU A 303 13.61 -4.65 -2.10
N CYS A 304 13.88 -3.38 -1.86
CA CYS A 304 14.31 -2.87 -0.56
C CYS A 304 13.66 -1.51 -0.22
N TYR A 305 13.33 -1.28 1.04
CA TYR A 305 12.87 0.02 1.55
C TYR A 305 14.03 0.85 2.07
N PHE A 306 14.02 2.15 1.82
CA PHE A 306 14.92 3.07 2.52
C PHE A 306 14.58 3.08 4.01
N LYS A 307 15.54 2.70 4.86
CA LYS A 307 15.38 2.66 6.31
C LYS A 307 15.91 3.93 6.95
N ARG A 308 17.19 4.25 6.74
CA ARG A 308 17.85 5.39 7.38
C ARG A 308 19.11 5.85 6.64
N LYS A 309 19.59 7.03 7.03
CA LYS A 309 20.93 7.49 6.70
C LYS A 309 21.97 6.68 7.50
N ALA A 310 22.81 5.93 6.80
CA ALA A 310 23.97 5.29 7.39
C ALA A 310 25.13 6.29 7.57
N THR A 311 26.21 5.85 8.22
CA THR A 311 27.48 6.58 8.29
C THR A 311 28.16 6.64 6.91
N ASN A 312 29.21 7.46 6.77
CA ASN A 312 30.06 7.51 5.56
C ASN A 312 29.32 7.78 4.23
N ALA A 313 28.36 8.72 4.25
CA ALA A 313 27.61 9.12 3.06
C ALA A 313 26.87 7.96 2.35
N ARG A 314 26.34 7.00 3.13
CA ARG A 314 25.51 5.90 2.63
C ARG A 314 24.06 5.99 3.08
N TYR A 315 23.21 5.24 2.40
CA TYR A 315 21.83 4.95 2.78
C TYR A 315 21.70 3.46 3.08
N GLU A 316 21.07 3.14 4.21
CA GLU A 316 20.74 1.77 4.61
C GLU A 316 19.31 1.46 4.16
N TYR A 317 19.16 0.31 3.50
CA TYR A 317 17.90 -0.21 3.03
C TYR A 317 17.63 -1.58 3.63
N GLU A 318 16.37 -1.89 3.91
CA GLU A 318 15.95 -3.21 4.38
C GLU A 318 15.39 -4.02 3.21
N ILE A 319 15.86 -5.26 3.05
CA ILE A 319 15.39 -6.15 1.99
C ILE A 319 13.96 -6.62 2.31
N VAL A 320 13.03 -6.41 1.38
CA VAL A 320 11.69 -7.02 1.48
C VAL A 320 11.86 -8.54 1.53
N SER A 321 11.12 -9.20 2.42
CA SER A 321 11.17 -10.64 2.73
C SER A 321 12.28 -11.11 3.66
N ARG A 322 13.26 -10.28 4.02
CA ARG A 322 14.39 -10.68 4.89
C ARG A 322 14.67 -9.64 5.95
N SER A 323 15.01 -10.07 7.16
CA SER A 323 15.54 -9.17 8.20
C SER A 323 17.03 -8.84 7.95
N GLU A 324 17.38 -8.50 6.71
CA GLU A 324 18.72 -8.12 6.28
C GLU A 324 18.69 -6.68 5.76
N SER A 325 19.71 -5.90 6.13
CA SER A 325 19.91 -4.55 5.62
C SER A 325 21.12 -4.47 4.70
N VAL A 326 21.05 -3.57 3.73
CA VAL A 326 22.05 -3.37 2.68
C VAL A 326 22.34 -1.89 2.53
N GLU A 327 23.57 -1.55 2.23
CA GLU A 327 23.99 -0.15 2.08
C GLU A 327 24.26 0.20 0.62
N PHE A 328 23.83 1.39 0.23
CA PHE A 328 24.14 1.99 -1.05
C PHE A 328 24.79 3.35 -0.86
N ASP A 329 25.70 3.72 -1.77
CA ASP A 329 26.28 5.06 -1.80
C ASP A 329 25.20 6.10 -2.12
N ARG A 330 25.18 7.23 -1.39
CA ARG A 330 24.24 8.33 -1.64
C ARG A 330 24.39 8.92 -3.03
N GLN A 331 25.60 8.86 -3.61
CA GLN A 331 25.87 9.40 -4.93
C GLN A 331 25.02 8.73 -6.01
N VAL A 332 24.65 7.46 -5.84
CA VAL A 332 23.75 6.73 -6.76
C VAL A 332 22.38 7.40 -6.87
N PHE A 333 21.95 8.11 -5.82
CA PHE A 333 20.64 8.74 -5.75
C PHE A 333 20.69 10.27 -5.89
N GLN A 334 21.85 10.83 -6.26
CA GLN A 334 22.11 12.26 -6.16
C GLN A 334 21.10 13.08 -6.99
N ASP A 335 20.80 12.66 -8.22
CA ASP A 335 19.88 13.39 -9.11
C ASP A 335 18.48 13.44 -8.51
N ARG A 336 17.95 12.28 -8.08
CA ARG A 336 16.61 12.18 -7.49
C ARG A 336 16.52 12.96 -6.17
N THR A 337 17.61 12.96 -5.41
CA THR A 337 17.75 13.68 -4.13
C THR A 337 17.82 15.20 -4.34
N ASN A 338 18.50 15.66 -5.40
CA ASN A 338 18.59 17.07 -5.78
C ASN A 338 17.24 17.61 -6.25
N GLU A 339 16.52 16.86 -7.08
CA GLU A 339 15.16 17.21 -7.49
C GLU A 339 14.25 17.40 -6.29
N LEU A 340 14.25 16.44 -5.35
CA LEU A 340 13.45 16.55 -4.14
C LEU A 340 13.85 17.77 -3.30
N ARG A 341 15.15 18.05 -3.17
CA ARG A 341 15.65 19.22 -2.43
C ARG A 341 15.17 20.53 -3.04
N ALA A 342 15.16 20.64 -4.37
CA ALA A 342 14.73 21.85 -5.08
C ALA A 342 13.24 22.19 -4.86
N LEU A 343 12.41 21.21 -4.46
CA LEU A 343 10.99 21.42 -4.16
C LEU A 343 10.74 21.87 -2.71
N ILE A 344 11.74 21.71 -1.85
CA ILE A 344 11.65 21.95 -0.40
C ILE A 344 12.36 23.25 -0.01
N VAL A 345 13.47 23.57 -0.67
CA VAL A 345 14.33 24.73 -0.38
C VAL A 345 13.83 26.00 -1.06
#